data_AF-A0A5M6D0Q7-F1
#
_entry.id   AF-A0A5M6D0Q7-F1
#
_cell.length_a   1.000
_cell.length_b   1.000
_cell.length_c   1.000
_cell.angle_alpha   90.00
_cell.angle_beta   90.00
_cell.angle_gamma   90.00
#
_symmetry.space_group_name_H-M   'P 1'
#
loop_
_entity.id
_entity.type
_entity.pdbx_description
1 polymer ?
#
loop_
_entity_poly.entity_id
_entity_poly.type
_entity_poly.pdbx_seq_one_letter_code
_entity_poly.pdbx_strand_id
1 'polypeptide(L)'
;MSIASPPLAKFNRRRGANLSRVKDLESAPTNRDDVRHSCPFTLTDLQALDDILRAATLLAHTSPVDARRILKPLLASLLRLCWAMLKQSPRVDPEPATLPLKLYQRQLLSKAGMKRYQKAIKGDTPVGSMLQQCRDLLVWLSGDRTAVID
;
A
#
# COMPACT_ATOMS: atom_id res chain seq x y z
N MET A 1 -8.56 67.34 15.92
CA MET A 1 -8.12 67.34 14.51
C MET A 1 -8.39 65.95 13.92
N SER A 2 -8.94 65.91 12.71
CA SER A 2 -9.34 64.74 11.88
C SER A 2 -10.59 63.96 12.37
N ILE A 3 -11.83 64.30 11.93
CA ILE A 3 -12.50 64.09 10.61
C ILE A 3 -12.78 62.58 10.38
N ALA A 4 -13.93 62.03 10.76
CA ALA A 4 -15.27 62.02 10.14
C ALA A 4 -15.56 60.75 9.28
N SER A 5 -16.70 60.12 9.60
CA SER A 5 -17.48 58.99 9.01
C SER A 5 -17.77 59.12 7.48
N PRO A 6 -18.68 58.35 6.80
CA PRO A 6 -19.40 57.06 7.01
C PRO A 6 -19.39 56.14 5.72
N PRO A 7 -20.20 55.05 5.61
CA PRO A 7 -20.15 54.09 4.48
C PRO A 7 -21.18 54.35 3.36
N LEU A 8 -20.95 53.84 2.14
CA LEU A 8 -21.89 53.93 1.00
C LEU A 8 -22.06 52.62 0.21
N ALA A 9 -23.29 52.09 0.32
CA ALA A 9 -24.21 51.60 -0.71
C ALA A 9 -23.75 50.74 -1.92
N LYS A 10 -24.31 49.52 -1.94
CA LYS A 10 -25.03 48.83 -3.04
C LYS A 10 -24.88 49.39 -4.46
N PHE A 11 -24.43 48.54 -5.39
CA PHE A 11 -24.85 48.61 -6.80
C PHE A 11 -25.28 47.24 -7.31
N ASN A 12 -26.54 47.17 -7.75
CA ASN A 12 -27.23 45.99 -8.24
C ASN A 12 -27.55 46.29 -9.71
N ARG A 13 -27.03 45.53 -10.69
CA ARG A 13 -27.49 45.59 -12.08
C ARG A 13 -27.93 44.21 -12.55
N ARG A 14 -29.14 44.21 -13.08
CA ARG A 14 -30.02 43.10 -13.46
C ARG A 14 -29.80 42.66 -14.91
N ARG A 15 -30.13 41.38 -15.19
CA ARG A 15 -30.79 40.78 -16.39
C ARG A 15 -30.05 40.93 -17.73
N GLY A 16 -30.01 39.97 -18.66
CA GLY A 16 -30.71 38.70 -18.87
C GLY A 16 -30.47 38.24 -20.34
N ALA A 17 -31.16 37.16 -20.76
CA ALA A 17 -31.25 36.54 -22.11
C ALA A 17 -30.24 35.40 -22.40
N ASN A 18 -30.67 34.13 -22.31
CA ASN A 18 -31.35 33.27 -23.32
C ASN A 18 -30.36 32.59 -24.29
N LEU A 19 -30.01 31.32 -24.09
CA LEU A 19 -30.65 30.09 -24.62
C LEU A 19 -30.56 29.91 -26.14
N SER A 20 -29.67 29.00 -26.57
CA SER A 20 -29.91 27.84 -27.45
C SER A 20 -28.87 27.67 -28.57
N ARG A 21 -28.68 26.39 -29.00
CA ARG A 21 -27.89 25.86 -30.13
C ARG A 21 -26.39 25.65 -29.80
N VAL A 22 -25.76 24.48 -29.95
CA VAL A 22 -25.85 23.35 -30.91
C VAL A 22 -25.31 22.10 -30.15
N LYS A 23 -26.10 21.06 -29.90
CA LYS A 23 -26.10 19.76 -30.58
C LYS A 23 -24.73 19.12 -30.91
N ASP A 24 -24.53 17.96 -30.27
CA ASP A 24 -23.83 16.76 -30.73
C ASP A 24 -22.29 16.68 -30.66
N LEU A 25 -21.84 15.53 -30.12
CA LEU A 25 -20.48 14.95 -30.10
C LEU A 25 -19.50 15.67 -29.16
N GLU A 26 -18.91 15.08 -28.13
CA GLU A 26 -18.36 13.73 -28.03
C GLU A 26 -18.74 13.06 -26.72
N SER A 27 -19.24 11.85 -26.86
CA SER A 27 -19.22 10.77 -25.89
C SER A 27 -17.87 10.78 -25.17
N ALA A 28 -17.88 11.12 -23.88
CA ALA A 28 -16.75 10.81 -23.02
C ALA A 28 -16.41 9.32 -23.22
N PRO A 29 -15.17 8.94 -23.57
CA PRO A 29 -14.79 7.56 -23.40
C PRO A 29 -14.78 7.33 -21.90
N THR A 30 -15.89 6.81 -21.38
CA THR A 30 -15.93 5.96 -20.20
C THR A 30 -15.16 4.68 -20.52
N ASN A 31 -13.88 4.82 -20.84
CA ASN A 31 -12.92 3.75 -20.72
C ASN A 31 -12.44 3.80 -19.27
N ARG A 32 -13.37 3.46 -18.36
CA ARG A 32 -12.96 2.75 -17.16
C ARG A 32 -12.46 1.42 -17.69
N ASP A 33 -11.20 1.44 -18.13
CA ASP A 33 -10.45 0.23 -18.32
C ASP A 33 -10.72 -0.58 -17.06
N ASP A 34 -11.38 -1.70 -17.27
CA ASP A 34 -11.25 -2.89 -16.44
C ASP A 34 -9.77 -3.23 -16.38
N VAL A 35 -8.98 -2.41 -15.65
CA VAL A 35 -7.64 -2.74 -15.19
C VAL A 35 -7.88 -3.77 -14.11
N ARG A 36 -8.33 -4.96 -14.53
CA ARG A 36 -8.25 -6.19 -13.75
C ARG A 36 -6.82 -6.22 -13.28
N HIS A 37 -6.68 -6.00 -11.98
CA HIS A 37 -5.46 -5.70 -11.26
C HIS A 37 -4.49 -6.87 -11.35
N SER A 38 -3.88 -7.03 -12.52
CA SER A 38 -2.99 -8.13 -12.84
C SER A 38 -1.82 -8.07 -11.86
N CYS A 39 -1.57 -9.18 -11.19
CA CYS A 39 -0.38 -9.31 -10.36
C CYS A 39 0.84 -9.03 -11.25
N PRO A 40 1.71 -8.07 -10.94
CA PRO A 40 2.93 -7.88 -11.70
C PRO A 40 3.91 -9.04 -11.49
N PHE A 41 3.59 -9.97 -10.58
CA PHE A 41 4.33 -11.18 -10.34
C PHE A 41 3.83 -12.31 -11.23
N THR A 42 4.76 -12.99 -11.87
CA THR A 42 4.49 -14.29 -12.48
C THR A 42 4.36 -15.35 -11.38
N LEU A 43 3.73 -16.47 -11.72
CA LEU A 43 3.64 -17.61 -10.82
C LEU A 43 5.03 -18.14 -10.44
N THR A 44 6.00 -18.02 -11.36
CA THR A 44 7.41 -18.34 -11.14
C THR A 44 8.07 -17.45 -10.09
N ASP A 45 7.77 -16.15 -10.07
CA ASP A 45 8.34 -15.22 -9.07
C ASP A 45 7.84 -15.56 -7.65
N LEU A 46 6.55 -15.89 -7.53
CA LEU A 46 5.96 -16.31 -6.25
C LEU A 46 6.52 -17.64 -5.78
N GLN A 47 6.78 -18.57 -6.70
CA GLN A 47 7.39 -19.86 -6.39
C GLN A 47 8.83 -19.70 -5.88
N ALA A 48 9.63 -18.82 -6.49
CA ALA A 48 10.97 -18.52 -6.02
C ALA A 48 10.98 -17.97 -4.58
N LEU A 49 9.99 -17.15 -4.21
CA LEU A 49 9.85 -16.65 -2.84
C LEU A 49 9.42 -17.76 -1.85
N ASP A 50 8.57 -18.69 -2.27
CA ASP A 50 8.19 -19.86 -1.46
C ASP A 50 9.39 -20.79 -1.23
N ASP A 51 10.22 -21.02 -2.25
CA ASP A 51 11.43 -21.84 -2.13
C ASP A 51 12.42 -21.25 -1.11
N ILE A 52 12.59 -19.92 -1.09
CA ILE A 52 13.39 -19.23 -0.08
C ILE A 52 12.80 -19.45 1.32
N LEU A 53 11.47 -19.39 1.48
CA LEU A 53 10.83 -19.66 2.77
C LEU A 53 10.98 -21.11 3.22
N ARG A 54 10.93 -22.07 2.30
CA ARG A 54 11.19 -23.48 2.61
C ARG A 54 12.62 -23.68 3.08
N ALA A 55 13.60 -23.10 2.38
CA ALA A 55 15.01 -23.15 2.80
C ALA A 55 15.19 -22.51 4.19
N ALA A 56 14.59 -21.35 4.45
CA ALA A 56 14.64 -20.70 5.76
C ALA A 56 13.93 -21.51 6.85
N THR A 57 12.87 -22.26 6.52
CA THR A 57 12.18 -23.17 7.43
C THR A 57 13.10 -24.32 7.84
N LEU A 58 13.80 -24.93 6.88
CA LEU A 58 14.78 -25.98 7.16
C LEU A 58 15.93 -25.46 8.03
N LEU A 59 16.47 -24.27 7.70
CA LEU A 59 17.51 -23.62 8.49
C LEU A 59 17.04 -23.27 9.90
N ALA A 60 15.75 -22.98 10.13
CA ALA A 60 15.26 -22.68 11.47
C ALA A 60 15.43 -23.85 12.45
N HIS A 61 15.50 -25.09 11.94
CA HIS A 61 15.73 -26.29 12.74
C HIS A 61 17.21 -26.56 13.02
N THR A 62 18.12 -26.17 12.12
CA THR A 62 19.55 -26.48 12.21
C THR A 62 20.40 -25.29 12.66
N SER A 63 20.12 -24.09 12.14
CA SER A 63 20.77 -22.82 12.47
C SER A 63 19.75 -21.66 12.49
N PRO A 64 19.09 -21.40 13.63
CA PRO A 64 18.08 -20.34 13.73
C PRO A 64 18.67 -18.93 13.55
N VAL A 65 19.97 -18.76 13.78
CA VAL A 65 20.67 -17.49 13.54
C VAL A 65 20.73 -17.17 12.05
N ASP A 66 21.09 -18.16 11.22
CA ASP A 66 21.18 -17.94 9.77
C ASP A 66 19.79 -17.84 9.13
N ALA A 67 18.82 -18.63 9.62
CA ALA A 67 17.42 -18.46 9.23
C ALA A 67 16.94 -17.02 9.47
N ARG A 68 17.26 -16.43 10.63
CA ARG A 68 16.93 -15.03 10.93
C ARG A 68 17.59 -14.04 9.97
N ARG A 69 18.85 -14.27 9.59
CA ARG A 69 19.60 -13.42 8.65
C ARG A 69 18.99 -13.40 7.25
N ILE A 70 18.33 -14.49 6.84
CA ILE A 70 17.59 -14.58 5.57
C ILE A 70 16.19 -13.99 5.70
N LEU A 71 15.48 -14.32 6.78
CA LEU A 71 14.09 -13.91 6.97
C LEU A 71 13.92 -12.41 7.16
N LYS A 72 14.86 -11.74 7.84
CA LYS A 72 14.78 -10.29 8.07
C LYS A 72 14.76 -9.47 6.76
N PRO A 73 15.71 -9.64 5.82
CA PRO A 73 15.65 -8.95 4.53
C PRO A 73 14.49 -9.43 3.67
N LEU A 74 14.14 -10.72 3.71
CA LEU A 74 12.97 -11.23 2.99
C LEU A 74 11.68 -10.54 3.43
N LEU A 75 11.44 -10.46 4.75
CA LEU A 75 10.28 -9.78 5.33
C LEU A 75 10.22 -8.30 4.91
N ALA A 76 11.37 -7.61 4.94
CA ALA A 76 11.45 -6.23 4.48
C ALA A 76 11.10 -6.08 2.99
N SER A 77 11.60 -6.98 2.15
CA SER A 77 11.28 -7.00 0.71
C SER A 77 9.80 -7.29 0.48
N LEU A 78 9.21 -8.28 1.15
CA LEU A 78 7.78 -8.58 1.04
C LEU A 78 6.91 -7.39 1.45
N LEU A 79 7.23 -6.70 2.55
CA LEU A 79 6.53 -5.49 2.96
C LEU A 79 6.64 -4.37 1.91
N ARG A 80 7.80 -4.21 1.27
CA ARG A 80 7.98 -3.25 0.17
C ARG A 80 7.13 -3.62 -1.03
N LEU A 81 7.05 -4.90 -1.37
CA LEU A 81 6.20 -5.38 -2.45
C LEU A 81 4.73 -5.09 -2.14
N CYS A 82 4.24 -5.43 -0.94
CA CYS A 82 2.87 -5.08 -0.52
C CYS A 82 2.60 -3.57 -0.65
N TRP A 83 3.55 -2.73 -0.25
CA TRP A 83 3.43 -1.28 -0.39
C TRP A 83 3.42 -0.80 -1.84
N ALA A 84 4.34 -1.31 -2.67
CA ALA A 84 4.43 -0.97 -4.09
C ALA A 84 3.13 -1.34 -4.82
N MET A 85 2.56 -2.49 -4.48
CA MET A 85 1.27 -2.96 -4.99
C MET A 85 0.12 -2.02 -4.65
N LEU A 86 0.05 -1.51 -3.41
CA LEU A 86 -0.97 -0.56 -2.99
C LEU A 86 -0.80 0.83 -3.63
N LYS A 87 0.45 1.28 -3.81
CA LYS A 87 0.76 2.61 -4.34
C LYS A 87 0.78 2.68 -5.86
N GLN A 88 0.78 1.52 -6.54
CA GLN A 88 1.06 1.42 -7.98
C GLN A 88 2.36 2.13 -8.39
N SER A 89 3.31 2.22 -7.45
CA SER A 89 4.57 2.94 -7.63
C SER A 89 5.73 2.07 -7.17
N PRO A 90 6.35 1.31 -8.09
CA PRO A 90 7.42 0.38 -7.77
C PRO A 90 8.76 1.05 -7.43
N ARG A 91 8.86 2.38 -7.61
CA ARG A 91 10.12 3.13 -7.50
C ARG A 91 10.39 3.71 -6.10
N VAL A 92 9.49 3.53 -5.15
CA VAL A 92 9.70 4.02 -3.79
C VAL A 92 10.42 2.93 -3.00
N ASP A 93 11.63 3.21 -2.49
CA ASP A 93 12.33 2.38 -1.51
C ASP A 93 12.13 2.97 -0.10
N PRO A 94 10.94 2.79 0.50
CA PRO A 94 10.72 3.26 1.87
C PRO A 94 11.54 2.43 2.85
N GLU A 95 12.02 3.09 3.89
CA GLU A 95 12.72 2.40 4.97
C GLU A 95 11.83 1.31 5.60
N PRO A 96 12.33 0.06 5.73
CA PRO A 96 11.55 -1.08 6.22
C PRO A 96 10.87 -0.87 7.57
N ALA A 97 11.49 -0.10 8.48
CA ALA A 97 10.94 0.20 9.79
C ALA A 97 9.63 1.02 9.72
N THR A 98 9.44 1.80 8.66
CA THR A 98 8.26 2.66 8.46
C THR A 98 7.12 1.95 7.74
N LEU A 99 7.41 0.84 7.05
CA LEU A 99 6.44 0.13 6.21
C LEU A 99 5.22 -0.39 6.98
N PRO A 100 5.35 -1.05 8.14
CA PRO A 100 4.17 -1.53 8.86
C PRO A 100 3.19 -0.41 9.21
N LEU A 101 3.69 0.76 9.61
CA LEU A 101 2.85 1.91 9.93
C LEU A 101 2.14 2.44 8.69
N LYS A 102 2.85 2.54 7.57
CA LYS A 102 2.29 2.99 6.28
C LYS A 102 1.20 2.03 5.77
N LEU A 103 1.42 0.72 5.92
CA LEU A 103 0.44 -0.31 5.54
C LEU A 103 -0.79 -0.30 6.45
N TYR A 104 -0.62 -0.06 7.75
CA TYR A 104 -1.72 0.16 8.69
C TYR A 104 -2.56 1.40 8.35
N GLN A 105 -1.90 2.53 8.03
CA GLN A 105 -2.59 3.76 7.61
C GLN A 105 -3.41 3.57 6.33
N ARG A 106 -3.07 2.56 5.52
CA ARG A 106 -3.81 2.15 4.31
C ARG A 106 -4.79 1.01 4.55
N GLN A 107 -5.06 0.67 5.82
CA GLN A 107 -5.98 -0.38 6.22
C GLN A 107 -5.60 -1.79 5.72
N LEU A 108 -4.34 -1.99 5.30
CA LEU A 108 -3.85 -3.31 4.89
C LEU A 108 -3.51 -4.19 6.10
N LEU A 109 -2.99 -3.58 7.16
CA LEU A 109 -2.64 -4.27 8.39
C LEU A 109 -3.64 -3.94 9.48
N SER A 110 -3.94 -4.91 10.33
CA SER A 110 -4.55 -4.65 11.63
C SER A 110 -3.58 -3.89 12.53
N LYS A 111 -4.08 -3.25 13.60
CA LYS A 111 -3.22 -2.62 14.62
C LYS A 111 -2.29 -3.65 15.28
N ALA A 112 -2.74 -4.89 15.42
CA ALA A 112 -1.94 -5.98 15.97
C ALA A 112 -0.87 -6.42 14.96
N GLY A 113 -1.22 -6.62 13.70
CA GLY A 113 -0.31 -6.90 12.59
C GLY A 113 0.79 -5.86 12.48
N MET A 114 0.45 -4.57 12.47
CA MET A 114 1.43 -3.48 12.46
C MET A 114 2.50 -3.65 13.56
N LYS A 115 2.08 -3.91 14.80
CA LYS A 115 3.01 -4.11 15.92
C LYS A 115 3.85 -5.38 15.75
N ARG A 116 3.25 -6.46 15.22
CA ARG A 116 3.96 -7.72 14.93
C ARG A 116 5.09 -7.51 13.94
N TYR A 117 4.81 -6.88 12.79
CA TYR A 117 5.81 -6.62 11.76
C TYR A 117 6.88 -5.62 12.23
N GLN A 118 6.52 -4.59 13.02
CA GLN A 118 7.51 -3.68 13.60
C GLN A 118 8.50 -4.40 14.53
N LYS A 119 8.01 -5.30 15.39
CA LYS A 119 8.87 -6.10 16.27
C LYS A 119 9.77 -7.04 15.48
N ALA A 120 9.26 -7.62 14.39
CA ALA A 120 10.05 -8.53 13.55
C ALA A 120 11.18 -7.82 12.81
N ILE A 121 10.93 -6.61 12.29
CA ILE A 121 11.97 -5.80 11.65
C ILE A 121 13.02 -5.33 12.65
N LYS A 122 12.63 -5.02 13.90
CA LYS A 122 13.58 -4.64 14.96
C LYS A 122 14.46 -5.81 15.41
N GLY A 123 14.01 -7.04 15.22
CA GLY A 123 14.80 -8.25 15.48
C GLY A 123 14.48 -8.94 16.80
N ASP A 124 13.46 -8.49 17.54
CA ASP A 124 13.08 -9.04 18.85
C ASP A 124 12.11 -10.25 18.75
N THR A 125 11.83 -10.71 17.53
CA THR A 125 10.79 -11.71 17.27
C THR A 125 11.40 -13.12 17.08
N PRO A 126 10.75 -14.19 17.59
CA PRO A 126 11.17 -15.57 17.32
C PRO A 126 11.15 -15.91 15.82
N VAL A 127 12.05 -16.79 15.37
CA VAL A 127 12.17 -17.19 13.96
C VAL A 127 10.88 -17.79 13.42
N GLY A 128 10.21 -18.66 14.19
CA GLY A 128 8.92 -19.24 13.81
C GLY A 128 7.84 -18.19 13.54
N SER A 129 7.80 -17.11 14.34
CA SER A 129 6.86 -16.01 14.11
C SER A 129 7.23 -15.18 12.89
N MET A 130 8.53 -15.00 12.58
CA MET A 130 8.96 -14.32 11.34
C MET A 130 8.61 -15.14 10.09
N LEU A 131 8.75 -16.47 10.15
CA LEU A 131 8.32 -17.38 9.08
C LEU A 131 6.84 -17.24 8.80
N GLN A 132 6.01 -17.27 9.86
CA GLN A 132 4.56 -17.12 9.70
C GLN A 132 4.22 -15.77 9.06
N GLN A 133 4.81 -14.68 9.55
CA GLN A 133 4.61 -13.36 8.97
C GLN A 133 5.00 -13.26 7.49
N CYS A 134 6.09 -13.89 7.07
CA CYS A 134 6.44 -13.92 5.65
C CYS A 134 5.42 -14.71 4.81
N ARG A 135 4.90 -15.81 5.35
CA ARG A 135 3.85 -16.61 4.69
C ARG A 135 2.55 -15.80 4.56
N ASP A 136 2.13 -15.10 5.61
CA ASP A 136 0.92 -14.28 5.58
C ASP A 136 1.01 -13.20 4.48
N LEU A 137 2.18 -12.56 4.33
CA LEU A 137 2.42 -11.61 3.24
C LEU A 137 2.40 -12.26 1.85
N LEU A 138 2.98 -13.45 1.67
CA LEU A 138 2.94 -14.17 0.39
C LEU A 138 1.53 -14.63 0.02
N VAL A 139 0.77 -15.12 0.99
CA VAL A 139 -0.65 -15.48 0.79
C VAL A 139 -1.43 -14.24 0.34
N TRP A 140 -1.19 -13.10 0.98
CA TRP A 140 -1.82 -11.85 0.56
C TRP A 140 -1.39 -11.41 -0.85
N LEU A 141 -0.09 -11.52 -1.19
CA LEU A 141 0.42 -11.17 -2.51
C LEU A 141 -0.13 -12.07 -3.62
N SER A 142 -0.41 -13.33 -3.31
CA SER A 142 -0.97 -14.32 -4.25
C SER A 142 -2.51 -14.34 -4.30
N GLY A 143 -3.18 -13.73 -3.32
CA GLY A 143 -4.63 -13.78 -3.15
C GLY A 143 -5.37 -12.46 -3.40
N ASP A 144 -6.51 -12.30 -2.72
CA ASP A 144 -7.33 -11.09 -2.80
C ASP A 144 -6.68 -9.92 -2.05
N ARG A 145 -6.38 -8.85 -2.80
CA ARG A 145 -5.68 -7.64 -2.31
C ARG A 145 -6.56 -6.74 -1.46
N THR A 146 -7.82 -7.08 -1.27
CA THR A 146 -8.72 -6.38 -0.35
C THR A 146 -8.68 -6.95 1.06
N ALA A 147 -8.08 -8.14 1.26
CA ALA A 147 -7.96 -8.77 2.56
C ALA A 147 -7.02 -7.98 3.49
N VAL A 148 -7.44 -7.82 4.75
CA VAL A 148 -6.59 -7.26 5.81
C VAL A 148 -5.66 -8.36 6.32
N ILE A 149 -4.36 -8.10 6.33
CA ILE A 149 -3.37 -8.96 6.94
C ILE A 149 -3.39 -8.71 8.45
N ASP A 150 -3.69 -9.76 9.22
CA ASP A 150 -3.53 -9.74 10.66
C ASP A 150 -2.15 -10.30 11.00
#